data_AF-A0A5J6WL10-F1
#
_entry.id   AF-A0A5J6WL10-F1
#
_cell.length_a   1.000
_cell.length_b   1.000
_cell.length_c   1.000
_cell.angle_alpha   90.00
_cell.angle_beta   90.00
_cell.angle_gamma   90.00
#
_symmetry.space_group_name_H-M   'P 1'
#
loop_
_entity.id
_entity.type
_entity.pdbx_description
1 polymer ?
#
loop_
_entity_poly.entity_id
_entity_poly.type
_entity_poly.pdbx_seq_one_letter_code
_entity_poly.pdbx_strand_id
1 'polypeptide(L)'
;MSFQIAKYTLSKNSDYRGNPFIETLPMRLSASDFWDAVVDVVELPENIAELDVETLEQKAANIMKSVLPTSQYYDIYCDFLNILKEGYQERNPLNEDTQRWQNQVATENYHRTRTTAPSLKFTGFSGMGKTTLFNSLLTLIPPVLSHPKEGPMGKDVFQFVYIKVDIPGEADSKEICLIIAREIDKVLGTTDYQIQYEKLTRKRCISKVITLCSTLLIGVIIFDEIQNICFASPNERKQIFTLFDQLTQVAHVPTVKIGTSKANRLSEKEFTNARRLGIPHEWVNFSKLDIDWKSLVEYAWDYQLLPEFIKLTPALENKIYSLTQGIPYCLFFLIEQTNKHCIRDCLPCFSGEVFDHIFDSKFSIMKPAIIALRHGKFDAFDDLMNTNFELDQKVKKEVKKLLKIAAEHRFKGQEAKAIYEQVERYLPEYKLTKKEEQTVKILEKELAMNSSTMPIDNLGYEGIPL
;
A
#
# COMPACT_ATOMS: atom_id res chain seq x y z
N MET A 1 -24.43 13.97 -10.38
CA MET A 1 -24.11 12.53 -10.33
C MET A 1 -25.41 11.78 -10.06
N SER A 2 -25.66 10.65 -10.72
CA SER A 2 -26.81 9.79 -10.39
C SER A 2 -26.32 8.74 -9.40
N PHE A 3 -26.85 8.73 -8.18
CA PHE A 3 -26.52 7.74 -7.16
C PHE A 3 -27.48 6.56 -7.25
N GLN A 4 -26.99 5.36 -6.94
CA GLN A 4 -27.83 4.17 -6.90
C GLN A 4 -28.90 4.31 -5.81
N ILE A 5 -30.15 4.01 -6.16
CA ILE A 5 -31.26 4.02 -5.22
C ILE A 5 -31.14 2.82 -4.27
N ALA A 6 -31.25 3.08 -2.98
CA ALA A 6 -31.19 2.09 -1.92
C ALA A 6 -32.26 1.00 -2.10
N LYS A 7 -31.84 -0.27 -2.03
CA LYS A 7 -32.73 -1.43 -1.98
C LYS A 7 -32.54 -2.15 -0.66
N TYR A 8 -33.61 -2.32 0.10
CA TYR A 8 -33.56 -2.86 1.44
C TYR A 8 -33.78 -4.37 1.43
N THR A 9 -32.83 -5.11 1.97
CA THR A 9 -32.90 -6.55 2.19
C THR A 9 -32.80 -6.81 3.68
N LEU A 10 -33.84 -7.41 4.26
CA LEU A 10 -33.89 -7.68 5.70
C LEU A 10 -32.70 -8.54 6.13
N SER A 11 -31.97 -8.08 7.14
CA SER A 11 -30.84 -8.84 7.66
C SER A 11 -31.30 -10.14 8.34
N LYS A 12 -30.56 -11.23 8.11
CA LYS A 12 -30.71 -12.49 8.85
C LYS A 12 -30.08 -12.44 10.24
N ASN A 13 -29.13 -11.53 10.45
CA ASN A 13 -28.57 -11.27 11.78
C ASN A 13 -29.52 -10.35 12.55
N SER A 14 -29.99 -10.81 13.72
CA SER A 14 -30.89 -10.05 14.61
C SER A 14 -30.31 -8.70 15.01
N ASP A 15 -28.99 -8.62 15.17
CA ASP A 15 -28.32 -7.41 15.67
C ASP A 15 -28.28 -6.28 14.63
N TYR A 16 -28.50 -6.62 13.35
CA TYR A 16 -28.51 -5.66 12.23
C TYR A 16 -29.91 -5.34 11.73
N ARG A 17 -30.93 -6.06 12.21
CA ARG A 17 -32.29 -5.95 11.71
C ARG A 17 -32.87 -4.56 12.02
N GLY A 18 -33.52 -3.96 11.03
CA GLY A 18 -34.12 -2.63 11.17
C GLY A 18 -33.10 -1.48 11.10
N ASN A 19 -31.85 -1.77 10.72
CA ASN A 19 -30.89 -0.74 10.37
C ASN A 19 -30.88 -0.53 8.85
N PRO A 20 -31.49 0.56 8.34
CA PRO A 20 -31.62 0.77 6.89
C PRO A 20 -30.28 0.95 6.18
N PHE A 21 -29.20 1.31 6.89
CA PHE A 21 -27.87 1.45 6.29
C PHE A 21 -27.14 0.11 6.17
N ILE A 22 -27.47 -0.89 6.98
CA ILE A 22 -26.91 -2.24 6.85
C ILE A 22 -27.70 -3.05 5.81
N GLU A 23 -29.02 -2.92 5.82
CA GLU A 23 -29.93 -3.68 4.95
C GLU A 23 -29.82 -3.30 3.47
N THR A 24 -29.13 -2.21 3.14
CA THR A 24 -28.87 -1.76 1.76
C THR A 24 -27.50 -2.15 1.24
N LEU A 25 -26.61 -2.65 2.11
CA LEU A 25 -25.29 -3.11 1.70
C LEU A 25 -25.40 -4.40 0.89
N PRO A 26 -24.47 -4.63 -0.06
CA PRO A 26 -24.45 -5.88 -0.81
C PRO A 26 -24.32 -7.08 0.13
N MET A 27 -25.02 -8.16 -0.22
CA MET A 27 -24.83 -9.44 0.44
C MET A 27 -23.42 -9.96 0.12
N ARG A 28 -22.81 -10.64 1.10
CA ARG A 28 -21.49 -11.24 0.92
C ARG A 28 -21.60 -12.31 -0.17
N LEU A 29 -20.78 -12.17 -1.21
CA LEU A 29 -20.66 -13.16 -2.27
C LEU A 29 -19.98 -14.44 -1.79
N SER A 30 -20.28 -15.56 -2.44
CA SER A 30 -19.46 -16.76 -2.31
C SER A 30 -18.06 -16.50 -2.90
N ALA A 31 -17.07 -17.33 -2.57
CA ALA A 31 -15.72 -17.16 -3.13
C ALA A 31 -15.74 -17.23 -4.67
N SER A 32 -16.51 -18.15 -5.25
CA SER A 32 -16.67 -18.29 -6.70
C SER A 32 -17.29 -17.04 -7.32
N ASP A 33 -18.44 -16.60 -6.80
CA ASP A 33 -19.13 -15.42 -7.35
C ASP A 33 -18.29 -14.15 -7.21
N PHE A 34 -17.52 -14.06 -6.11
CA PHE A 34 -16.59 -12.95 -5.92
C PHE A 34 -15.49 -12.96 -6.98
N TRP A 35 -14.86 -14.11 -7.24
CA TRP A 35 -13.83 -14.24 -8.26
C TRP A 35 -14.35 -13.85 -9.64
N ASP A 36 -15.51 -14.37 -10.03
CA ASP A 36 -16.14 -14.06 -11.32
C ASP A 36 -16.48 -12.56 -11.46
N ALA A 37 -16.78 -11.89 -10.34
CA ALA A 37 -17.14 -10.48 -10.34
C ALA A 37 -15.94 -9.51 -10.38
N VAL A 38 -14.76 -9.94 -9.93
CA VAL A 38 -13.57 -9.07 -9.82
C VAL A 38 -12.46 -9.42 -10.81
N VAL A 39 -12.50 -10.62 -11.40
CA VAL A 39 -11.53 -11.04 -12.40
C VAL A 39 -11.64 -10.16 -13.64
N ASP A 40 -10.50 -9.70 -14.15
CA ASP A 40 -10.39 -8.91 -15.37
C ASP A 40 -9.18 -9.42 -16.15
N VAL A 41 -9.42 -10.42 -16.99
CA VAL A 41 -8.37 -11.04 -17.80
C VAL A 41 -8.20 -10.30 -19.12
N VAL A 42 -6.96 -10.23 -19.58
CA VAL A 42 -6.66 -9.66 -20.90
C VAL A 42 -6.67 -10.78 -21.92
N GLU A 43 -7.46 -10.60 -22.97
CA GLU A 43 -7.54 -11.55 -24.08
C GLU A 43 -6.38 -11.36 -25.06
N LEU A 44 -5.86 -12.50 -25.54
CA LEU A 44 -4.94 -12.49 -26.68
C LEU A 44 -5.68 -12.03 -27.94
N PRO A 45 -5.05 -11.21 -28.80
CA PRO A 45 -5.63 -10.86 -30.09
C PRO A 45 -5.79 -12.11 -30.96
N GLU A 46 -6.92 -12.26 -31.66
CA GLU A 46 -7.13 -13.40 -32.56
C GLU A 46 -6.14 -13.39 -33.75
N ASN A 47 -5.82 -12.20 -34.27
CA ASN A 47 -4.99 -12.01 -35.47
C ASN A 47 -3.65 -11.35 -35.16
N ILE A 48 -2.85 -11.89 -34.21
CA ILE A 48 -1.53 -11.35 -33.83
C ILE A 48 -0.65 -11.06 -35.08
N ALA A 49 -0.67 -11.96 -36.06
CA ALA A 49 0.15 -11.86 -37.27
C ALA A 49 -0.24 -10.71 -38.23
N GLU A 50 -1.46 -10.16 -38.12
CA GLU A 50 -1.93 -9.06 -38.96
C GLU A 50 -1.68 -7.68 -38.34
N LEU A 51 -1.32 -7.65 -37.05
CA LEU A 51 -1.09 -6.43 -36.30
C LEU A 51 0.33 -5.91 -36.53
N ASP A 52 0.45 -4.60 -36.60
CA ASP A 52 1.74 -3.94 -36.67
C ASP A 52 2.45 -3.92 -35.29
N VAL A 53 3.76 -3.67 -35.33
CA VAL A 53 4.64 -3.66 -34.15
C VAL A 53 4.13 -2.69 -33.07
N GLU A 54 3.67 -1.49 -33.44
CA GLU A 54 3.21 -0.50 -32.48
C GLU A 54 1.95 -0.99 -31.76
N THR A 55 0.98 -1.53 -32.50
CA THR A 55 -0.25 -2.09 -31.93
C THR A 55 0.03 -3.27 -31.00
N LEU A 56 0.96 -4.16 -31.37
CA LEU A 56 1.35 -5.29 -30.52
C LEU A 56 2.04 -4.84 -29.23
N GLU A 57 2.86 -3.80 -29.27
CA GLU A 57 3.48 -3.22 -28.07
C GLU A 57 2.44 -2.58 -27.13
N GLN A 58 1.46 -1.88 -27.69
CA GLN A 58 0.34 -1.31 -26.92
C GLN A 58 -0.46 -2.43 -26.25
N LYS A 59 -0.73 -3.53 -26.97
CA LYS A 59 -1.38 -4.72 -26.43
C LYS A 59 -0.53 -5.41 -25.37
N ALA A 60 0.79 -5.49 -25.52
CA ALA A 60 1.67 -6.06 -24.49
C ALA A 60 1.49 -5.35 -23.14
N ALA A 61 1.25 -4.04 -23.13
CA ALA A 61 1.01 -3.26 -21.91
C ALA A 61 -0.30 -3.58 -21.20
N ASN A 62 -1.27 -4.22 -21.86
CA ASN A 62 -2.57 -4.52 -21.27
C ASN A 62 -2.47 -5.48 -20.09
N ILE A 63 -1.51 -6.42 -20.09
CA ILE A 63 -1.32 -7.37 -18.97
C ILE A 63 -1.16 -6.66 -17.62
N MET A 64 -0.55 -5.47 -17.60
CA MET A 64 -0.36 -4.65 -16.40
C MET A 64 -1.66 -4.11 -15.81
N LYS A 65 -2.74 -4.09 -16.60
CA LYS A 65 -4.09 -3.66 -16.18
C LYS A 65 -4.98 -4.81 -15.75
N SER A 66 -4.55 -6.05 -16.01
CA SER A 66 -5.34 -7.22 -15.67
C SER A 66 -5.42 -7.47 -14.17
N VAL A 67 -6.49 -8.17 -13.77
CA VAL A 67 -6.75 -8.56 -12.39
C VAL A 67 -7.02 -10.05 -12.34
N LEU A 68 -6.06 -10.81 -11.81
CA LEU A 68 -6.29 -12.18 -11.39
C LEU A 68 -6.42 -12.19 -9.85
N PRO A 69 -7.63 -12.40 -9.30
CA PRO A 69 -7.82 -12.41 -7.86
C PRO A 69 -7.10 -13.59 -7.22
N THR A 70 -6.51 -13.35 -6.05
CA THR A 70 -5.87 -14.36 -5.20
C THR A 70 -6.72 -14.63 -3.96
N SER A 71 -6.38 -15.63 -3.16
CA SER A 71 -7.09 -15.93 -1.90
C SER A 71 -7.23 -14.70 -0.99
N GLN A 72 -6.19 -13.85 -0.93
CA GLN A 72 -6.20 -12.63 -0.13
C GLN A 72 -7.27 -11.61 -0.55
N TYR A 73 -7.67 -11.58 -1.83
CA TYR A 73 -8.73 -10.68 -2.29
C TYR A 73 -10.04 -11.00 -1.59
N TYR A 74 -10.37 -12.29 -1.47
CA TYR A 74 -11.62 -12.71 -0.84
C TYR A 74 -11.58 -12.45 0.66
N ASP A 75 -10.48 -12.77 1.35
CA ASP A 75 -10.35 -12.55 2.79
C ASP A 75 -10.54 -11.07 3.15
N ILE A 76 -9.84 -10.16 2.45
CA ILE A 76 -9.95 -8.72 2.68
C ILE A 76 -11.35 -8.20 2.32
N TYR A 77 -11.98 -8.71 1.25
CA TYR A 77 -13.37 -8.37 0.93
C TYR A 77 -14.32 -8.73 2.07
N CYS A 78 -14.14 -9.89 2.68
CA CYS A 78 -14.97 -10.37 3.79
C CYS A 78 -14.78 -9.50 5.04
N ASP A 79 -13.54 -9.21 5.40
CA ASP A 79 -13.21 -8.35 6.53
C ASP A 79 -13.72 -6.91 6.31
N PHE A 80 -13.57 -6.38 5.10
CA PHE A 80 -14.08 -5.05 4.74
C PHE A 80 -15.60 -4.95 4.92
N LEU A 81 -16.36 -5.92 4.43
CA LEU A 81 -17.82 -5.94 4.60
C LEU A 81 -18.24 -6.08 6.07
N ASN A 82 -17.51 -6.85 6.88
CA ASN A 82 -17.80 -6.98 8.31
C ASN A 82 -17.57 -5.65 9.03
N ILE A 83 -16.43 -5.01 8.81
CA ILE A 83 -16.08 -3.71 9.39
C ILE A 83 -17.11 -2.64 9.04
N LEU A 84 -17.59 -2.64 7.79
CA LEU A 84 -18.62 -1.71 7.34
C LEU A 84 -19.95 -1.94 8.10
N LYS A 85 -20.37 -3.18 8.29
CA LYS A 85 -21.60 -3.54 9.01
C LYS A 85 -21.50 -3.24 10.50
N GLU A 86 -20.40 -3.62 11.14
CA GLU A 86 -20.09 -3.29 12.54
C GLU A 86 -20.07 -1.78 12.76
N GLY A 87 -19.50 -1.04 11.80
CA GLY A 87 -19.50 0.43 11.82
C GLY A 87 -20.90 1.02 11.86
N TYR A 88 -21.86 0.47 11.12
CA TYR A 88 -23.23 0.97 11.13
C TYR A 88 -24.08 0.45 12.29
N GLN A 89 -23.70 -0.67 12.91
CA GLN A 89 -24.49 -1.35 13.94
C GLN A 89 -24.89 -0.41 15.09
N GLU A 90 -23.93 0.34 15.64
CA GLU A 90 -24.16 1.29 16.73
C GLU A 90 -24.70 2.66 16.25
N ARG A 91 -24.83 2.85 14.94
CA ARG A 91 -25.11 4.13 14.29
C ARG A 91 -26.36 4.07 13.40
N ASN A 92 -27.39 3.37 13.88
CA ASN A 92 -28.66 3.26 13.17
C ASN A 92 -29.35 4.63 13.08
N PRO A 93 -29.59 5.20 11.87
CA PRO A 93 -30.20 6.52 11.72
C PRO A 93 -31.62 6.65 12.28
N LEU A 94 -32.31 5.54 12.54
CA LEU A 94 -33.66 5.51 13.10
C LEU A 94 -33.67 5.54 14.64
N ASN A 95 -32.52 5.31 15.29
CA ASN A 95 -32.43 5.25 16.74
C ASN A 95 -32.25 6.64 17.37
N GLU A 96 -32.96 6.92 18.46
CA GLU A 96 -32.81 8.18 19.20
C GLU A 96 -31.40 8.34 19.78
N ASP A 97 -30.77 7.25 20.21
CA ASP A 97 -29.43 7.29 20.79
C ASP A 97 -28.38 7.77 19.78
N THR A 98 -28.55 7.46 18.50
CA THR A 98 -27.69 7.99 17.43
C THR A 98 -27.85 9.50 17.31
N GLN A 99 -29.06 10.05 17.39
CA GLN A 99 -29.29 11.50 17.36
C GLN A 99 -28.71 12.20 18.59
N ARG A 100 -28.87 11.61 19.78
CA ARG A 100 -28.28 12.12 21.03
C ARG A 100 -26.75 12.16 20.93
N TRP A 101 -26.15 11.10 20.42
CA TRP A 101 -24.70 11.03 20.21
C TRP A 101 -24.21 12.07 19.20
N GLN A 102 -24.87 12.23 18.04
CA GLN A 102 -24.52 13.26 17.05
C GLN A 102 -24.54 14.67 17.66
N ASN A 103 -25.56 14.98 18.48
CA ASN A 103 -25.64 16.26 19.19
C ASN A 103 -24.52 16.44 20.21
N GLN A 104 -24.16 15.40 20.96
CA GLN A 104 -23.02 15.44 21.89
C GLN A 104 -21.70 15.72 21.17
N VAL A 105 -21.46 15.07 20.03
CA VAL A 105 -20.27 15.31 19.21
C VAL A 105 -20.26 16.74 18.67
N ALA A 106 -21.37 17.22 18.11
CA ALA A 106 -21.49 18.56 17.54
C ALA A 106 -21.30 19.69 18.57
N THR A 107 -21.68 19.44 19.83
CA THR A 107 -21.53 20.38 20.95
C THR A 107 -20.21 20.21 21.71
N GLU A 108 -19.33 19.31 21.28
CA GLU A 108 -18.08 18.95 21.95
C GLU A 108 -18.26 18.44 23.41
N ASN A 109 -19.45 17.96 23.76
CA ASN A 109 -19.80 17.40 25.08
C ASN A 109 -19.74 15.87 25.13
N TYR A 110 -19.17 15.23 24.10
CA TYR A 110 -19.07 13.77 24.04
C TYR A 110 -18.15 13.21 25.11
N HIS A 111 -18.64 12.21 25.86
CA HIS A 111 -17.85 11.44 26.81
C HIS A 111 -17.43 10.12 26.19
N ARG A 112 -16.14 9.79 26.30
CA ARG A 112 -15.56 8.57 25.73
C ARG A 112 -16.30 7.33 26.24
N THR A 113 -16.89 6.58 25.32
CA THR A 113 -17.51 5.28 25.61
C THR A 113 -16.48 4.15 25.55
N ARG A 114 -16.84 2.95 26.02
CA ARG A 114 -15.93 1.78 25.99
C ARG A 114 -15.74 1.21 24.59
N THR A 115 -16.68 1.44 23.66
CA THR A 115 -16.65 0.88 22.31
C THR A 115 -15.90 1.80 21.36
N THR A 116 -14.95 1.22 20.61
CA THR A 116 -14.21 1.90 19.55
C THR A 116 -14.60 1.27 18.22
N ALA A 117 -14.84 2.09 17.20
CA ALA A 117 -15.12 1.56 15.88
C ALA A 117 -13.94 0.71 15.35
N PRO A 118 -14.21 -0.38 14.63
CA PRO A 118 -13.17 -1.27 14.13
C PRO A 118 -12.19 -0.55 13.21
N SER A 119 -10.94 -1.01 13.21
CA SER A 119 -9.91 -0.50 12.32
C SER A 119 -9.09 -1.64 11.72
N LEU A 120 -8.90 -1.59 10.41
CA LEU A 120 -8.08 -2.53 9.65
C LEU A 120 -6.80 -1.86 9.19
N LYS A 121 -5.68 -2.56 9.32
CA LYS A 121 -4.41 -2.15 8.74
C LYS A 121 -3.97 -3.20 7.73
N PHE A 122 -3.92 -2.83 6.46
CA PHE A 122 -3.43 -3.68 5.39
C PHE A 122 -2.10 -3.16 4.86
N THR A 123 -1.01 -3.78 5.29
CA THR A 123 0.35 -3.45 4.84
C THR A 123 0.92 -4.56 3.97
N GLY A 124 1.97 -4.27 3.20
CA GLY A 124 2.65 -5.29 2.44
C GLY A 124 3.68 -4.72 1.47
N PHE A 125 4.45 -5.58 0.83
CA PHE A 125 5.48 -5.18 -0.13
C PHE A 125 4.91 -4.38 -1.29
N SER A 126 5.68 -3.43 -1.80
CA SER A 126 5.30 -2.68 -3.00
C SER A 126 5.18 -3.64 -4.20
N GLY A 127 4.16 -3.44 -5.03
CA GLY A 127 3.90 -4.30 -6.20
C GLY A 127 3.12 -5.60 -5.93
N MET A 128 2.61 -5.81 -4.72
CA MET A 128 1.75 -6.97 -4.38
C MET A 128 0.28 -6.85 -4.87
N GLY A 129 -0.11 -5.70 -5.44
CA GLY A 129 -1.47 -5.50 -5.93
C GLY A 129 -2.49 -5.07 -4.86
N LYS A 130 -2.06 -4.49 -3.73
CA LYS A 130 -2.96 -3.99 -2.66
C LYS A 130 -3.99 -2.97 -3.17
N THR A 131 -3.53 -1.97 -3.92
CA THR A 131 -4.41 -0.95 -4.51
C THR A 131 -5.34 -1.55 -5.55
N THR A 132 -4.85 -2.51 -6.36
CA THR A 132 -5.67 -3.27 -7.29
C THR A 132 -6.76 -4.05 -6.55
N LEU A 133 -6.42 -4.78 -5.49
CA LEU A 133 -7.36 -5.49 -4.62
C LEU A 133 -8.47 -4.57 -4.11
N PHE A 134 -8.11 -3.40 -3.57
CA PHE A 134 -9.10 -2.47 -3.04
C PHE A 134 -9.94 -1.83 -4.14
N ASN A 135 -9.35 -1.47 -5.27
CA ASN A 135 -10.13 -0.91 -6.37
C ASN A 135 -11.12 -1.97 -6.92
N SER A 136 -10.70 -3.22 -7.03
CA SER A 136 -11.54 -4.35 -7.47
C SER A 136 -12.67 -4.65 -6.50
N LEU A 137 -12.44 -4.70 -5.18
CA LEU A 137 -13.54 -4.93 -4.23
C LEU A 137 -14.52 -3.76 -4.15
N LEU A 138 -14.03 -2.53 -4.33
CA LEU A 138 -14.87 -1.33 -4.31
C LEU A 138 -15.76 -1.20 -5.56
N THR A 139 -15.50 -1.93 -6.66
CA THR A 139 -16.45 -1.99 -7.78
C THR A 139 -17.75 -2.71 -7.40
N LEU A 140 -17.70 -3.60 -6.40
CA LEU A 140 -18.83 -4.38 -5.92
C LEU A 140 -19.70 -3.63 -4.90
N ILE A 141 -19.19 -2.51 -4.38
CA ILE A 141 -19.82 -1.77 -3.28
C ILE A 141 -20.05 -0.34 -3.76
N PRO A 142 -21.30 0.14 -3.84
CA PRO A 142 -21.54 1.52 -4.23
C PRO A 142 -20.96 2.47 -3.17
N PRO A 143 -20.25 3.55 -3.56
CA PRO A 143 -19.68 4.49 -2.60
C PRO A 143 -20.77 5.27 -1.83
N VAL A 144 -21.90 5.52 -2.48
CA VAL A 144 -23.03 6.28 -1.93
C VAL A 144 -24.33 5.66 -2.40
N LEU A 145 -25.30 5.57 -1.49
CA LEU A 145 -26.66 5.14 -1.76
C LEU A 145 -27.64 6.30 -1.49
N SER A 146 -28.60 6.48 -2.39
CA SER A 146 -29.69 7.45 -2.22
C SER A 146 -30.91 6.76 -1.64
N HIS A 147 -31.35 7.21 -0.48
CA HIS A 147 -32.58 6.74 0.14
C HIS A 147 -33.68 7.76 -0.13
N PRO A 148 -34.73 7.36 -0.87
CA PRO A 148 -35.80 8.28 -1.20
C PRO A 148 -36.74 8.47 0.00
N LYS A 149 -37.50 9.57 -0.01
CA LYS A 149 -38.48 9.91 1.03
C LYS A 149 -39.48 8.79 1.35
N GLU A 150 -39.84 7.96 0.38
CA GLU A 150 -40.74 6.82 0.54
C GLU A 150 -40.12 5.64 1.32
N GLY A 151 -38.81 5.67 1.56
CA GLY A 151 -38.10 4.67 2.34
C GLY A 151 -38.34 4.75 3.85
N PRO A 152 -37.76 3.82 4.63
CA PRO A 152 -37.94 3.72 6.09
C PRO A 152 -37.54 4.96 6.89
N MET A 153 -36.76 5.89 6.32
CA MET A 153 -36.34 7.12 6.98
C MET A 153 -37.31 8.29 6.77
N GLY A 154 -38.29 8.19 5.87
CA GLY A 154 -39.30 9.23 5.63
C GLY A 154 -38.78 10.56 5.06
N LYS A 155 -37.52 10.60 4.61
CA LYS A 155 -36.84 11.78 4.06
C LYS A 155 -35.73 11.35 3.10
N ASP A 156 -35.35 12.25 2.20
CA ASP A 156 -34.23 12.01 1.29
C ASP A 156 -32.91 12.03 2.07
N VAL A 157 -32.14 10.95 1.98
CA VAL A 157 -30.87 10.79 2.68
C VAL A 157 -29.83 10.18 1.76
N PHE A 158 -28.62 10.73 1.76
CA PHE A 158 -27.46 10.07 1.19
C PHE A 158 -26.74 9.26 2.26
N GLN A 159 -26.62 7.96 2.03
CA GLN A 159 -25.78 7.07 2.81
C GLN A 159 -24.39 7.02 2.17
N PHE A 160 -23.40 7.54 2.87
CA PHE A 160 -22.00 7.41 2.50
C PHE A 160 -21.48 6.05 2.96
N VAL A 161 -21.29 5.11 2.03
CA VAL A 161 -20.84 3.75 2.34
C VAL A 161 -19.34 3.76 2.64
N TYR A 162 -18.53 4.38 1.78
CA TYR A 162 -17.12 4.59 2.05
C TYR A 162 -16.61 5.91 1.48
N ILE A 163 -15.52 6.42 2.05
CA ILE A 163 -14.71 7.50 1.49
C ILE A 163 -13.28 6.98 1.34
N LYS A 164 -12.70 7.09 0.14
CA LYS A 164 -11.29 6.79 -0.09
C LYS A 164 -10.47 8.08 -0.07
N VAL A 165 -9.36 8.06 0.65
CA VAL A 165 -8.42 9.15 0.84
C VAL A 165 -7.02 8.65 0.53
N ASP A 166 -6.42 9.13 -0.55
CA ASP A 166 -5.01 8.89 -0.85
C ASP A 166 -4.16 9.92 -0.09
N ILE A 167 -3.33 9.47 0.86
CA ILE A 167 -2.53 10.38 1.69
C ILE A 167 -1.38 10.95 0.84
N PRO A 168 -1.29 12.28 0.64
CA PRO A 168 -0.21 12.86 -0.17
C PRO A 168 1.17 12.71 0.48
N GLY A 169 2.23 12.88 -0.32
CA GLY A 169 3.60 12.95 0.20
C GLY A 169 3.76 14.15 1.13
N GLU A 170 4.34 13.94 2.31
CA GLU A 170 4.50 14.97 3.37
C GLU A 170 3.17 15.55 3.91
N ALA A 171 2.06 14.83 3.76
CA ALA A 171 0.73 15.27 4.20
C ALA A 171 0.69 15.70 5.66
N ASP A 172 -0.07 16.77 5.91
CA ASP A 172 -0.44 17.22 7.25
C ASP A 172 -1.89 16.82 7.59
N SER A 173 -2.21 16.73 8.87
CA SER A 173 -3.53 16.34 9.39
C SER A 173 -4.66 17.25 8.92
N LYS A 174 -4.38 18.54 8.68
CA LYS A 174 -5.37 19.48 8.12
C LYS A 174 -5.61 19.16 6.65
N GLU A 175 -4.57 18.86 5.88
CA GLU A 175 -4.71 18.46 4.48
C GLU A 175 -5.55 17.18 4.34
N ILE A 176 -5.30 16.16 5.16
CA ILE A 176 -6.12 14.94 5.21
C ILE A 176 -7.60 15.29 5.51
N CYS A 177 -7.84 16.19 6.47
CA CYS A 177 -9.20 16.67 6.78
C CYS A 177 -9.86 17.38 5.58
N LEU A 178 -9.11 18.17 4.82
CA LEU A 178 -9.62 18.86 3.64
C LEU A 178 -9.91 17.90 2.49
N ILE A 179 -9.14 16.81 2.34
CA ILE A 179 -9.44 15.76 1.36
C ILE A 179 -10.75 15.06 1.73
N ILE A 180 -10.94 14.70 3.01
CA ILE A 180 -12.21 14.10 3.48
C ILE A 180 -13.39 15.05 3.18
N ALA A 181 -13.27 16.33 3.54
CA ALA A 181 -14.30 17.33 3.28
C ALA A 181 -14.60 17.47 1.78
N ARG A 182 -13.56 17.45 0.93
CA ARG A 182 -13.70 17.50 -0.53
C ARG A 182 -14.46 16.30 -1.09
N GLU A 183 -14.16 15.08 -0.63
CA GLU A 183 -14.87 13.89 -1.09
C GLU A 183 -16.35 13.91 -0.70
N ILE A 184 -16.66 14.46 0.49
CA ILE A 184 -18.05 14.68 0.92
C ILE A 184 -18.74 15.73 0.04
N ASP A 185 -18.08 16.86 -0.20
CA ASP A 185 -18.56 17.96 -1.05
C ASP A 185 -18.92 17.47 -2.47
N LYS A 186 -18.07 16.62 -3.07
CA LYS A 186 -18.32 16.01 -4.39
C LYS A 186 -19.64 15.24 -4.44
N VAL A 187 -19.94 14.49 -3.38
CA VAL A 187 -21.18 13.68 -3.30
C VAL A 187 -22.40 14.59 -3.13
N LEU A 188 -22.30 15.59 -2.26
CA LEU A 188 -23.40 16.52 -1.99
C LEU A 188 -23.62 17.55 -3.11
N GLY A 189 -22.69 17.64 -4.06
CA GLY A 189 -22.74 18.64 -5.12
C GLY A 189 -22.43 20.06 -4.61
N THR A 190 -21.66 20.16 -3.52
CA THR A 190 -21.26 21.41 -2.88
C THR A 190 -19.74 21.58 -2.91
N THR A 191 -19.25 22.75 -2.52
CA THR A 191 -17.82 23.01 -2.24
C THR A 191 -17.62 23.69 -0.89
N ASP A 192 -18.67 23.69 -0.08
CA ASP A 192 -18.80 24.57 1.07
C ASP A 192 -17.94 24.09 2.24
N TYR A 193 -17.87 22.78 2.47
CA TYR A 193 -17.11 22.23 3.59
C TYR A 193 -15.61 22.45 3.41
N GLN A 194 -15.04 22.11 2.25
CA GLN A 194 -13.62 22.29 2.00
C GLN A 194 -13.21 23.76 2.17
N ILE A 195 -13.95 24.70 1.54
CA ILE A 195 -13.62 26.13 1.57
C ILE A 195 -13.77 26.71 2.99
N GLN A 196 -14.80 26.31 3.73
CA GLN A 196 -14.97 26.74 5.12
C GLN A 196 -13.85 26.21 6.00
N TYR A 197 -13.47 24.94 5.85
CA TYR A 197 -12.52 24.27 6.73
C TYR A 197 -11.07 24.70 6.46
N GLU A 198 -10.77 25.09 5.23
CA GLU A 198 -9.47 25.64 4.85
C GLU A 198 -9.11 26.90 5.65
N LYS A 199 -10.12 27.71 6.00
CA LYS A 199 -9.94 28.94 6.80
C LYS A 199 -9.75 28.68 8.30
N LEU A 200 -9.96 27.44 8.75
CA LEU A 200 -9.90 27.09 10.17
C LEU A 200 -8.47 26.78 10.62
N THR A 201 -8.22 26.91 11.93
CA THR A 201 -7.03 26.35 12.56
C THR A 201 -7.06 24.82 12.47
N ARG A 202 -5.90 24.16 12.50
CA ARG A 202 -5.79 22.69 12.43
C ARG A 202 -6.71 21.98 13.42
N LYS A 203 -6.65 22.36 14.70
CA LYS A 203 -7.50 21.76 15.76
C LYS A 203 -8.99 21.89 15.45
N ARG A 204 -9.42 23.06 14.97
CA ARG A 204 -10.83 23.33 14.66
C ARG A 204 -11.28 22.62 13.37
N CYS A 205 -10.39 22.50 12.39
CA CYS A 205 -10.62 21.70 11.19
C CYS A 205 -10.87 20.23 11.54
N ILE A 206 -9.99 19.63 12.36
CA ILE A 206 -10.16 18.25 12.84
C ILE A 206 -11.52 18.11 13.55
N SER A 207 -11.83 18.94 14.55
CA SER A 207 -13.12 18.86 15.27
C SER A 207 -14.34 18.95 14.33
N LYS A 208 -14.27 19.86 13.33
CA LYS A 208 -15.34 20.00 12.33
C LYS A 208 -15.48 18.79 11.42
N VAL A 209 -14.39 18.18 10.96
CA VAL A 209 -14.44 16.94 10.18
C VAL A 209 -15.01 15.78 11.01
N ILE A 210 -14.62 15.64 12.27
CA ILE A 210 -15.20 14.62 13.18
C ILE A 210 -16.71 14.81 13.31
N THR A 211 -17.16 16.06 13.52
CA THR A 211 -18.58 16.40 13.58
C THR A 211 -19.29 16.06 12.27
N LEU A 212 -18.70 16.44 11.13
CA LEU A 212 -19.26 16.17 9.81
C LEU A 212 -19.40 14.66 9.56
N CYS A 213 -18.36 13.88 9.85
CA CYS A 213 -18.36 12.43 9.70
C CYS A 213 -19.41 11.74 10.57
N SER A 214 -19.60 12.21 11.81
CA SER A 214 -20.65 11.69 12.71
C SER A 214 -22.06 12.07 12.23
N THR A 215 -22.24 13.29 11.71
CA THR A 215 -23.53 13.81 11.23
C THR A 215 -24.00 13.06 9.99
N LEU A 216 -23.08 12.80 9.05
CA LEU A 216 -23.35 12.08 7.81
C LEU A 216 -23.33 10.56 7.96
N LEU A 217 -23.01 10.06 9.17
CA LEU A 217 -22.93 8.62 9.46
C LEU A 217 -22.06 7.88 8.44
N ILE A 218 -20.86 8.38 8.17
CA ILE A 218 -19.95 7.78 7.17
C ILE A 218 -19.68 6.31 7.50
N GLY A 219 -19.86 5.40 6.54
CA GLY A 219 -19.72 3.96 6.75
C GLY A 219 -18.30 3.54 7.11
N VAL A 220 -17.32 3.84 6.26
CA VAL A 220 -15.89 3.61 6.51
C VAL A 220 -15.02 4.65 5.80
N ILE A 221 -13.87 5.00 6.37
CA ILE A 221 -12.86 5.82 5.68
C ILE A 221 -11.63 4.96 5.37
N ILE A 222 -11.27 4.90 4.11
CA ILE A 222 -10.11 4.17 3.59
C ILE A 222 -8.98 5.17 3.37
N PHE A 223 -7.90 5.01 4.11
CA PHE A 223 -6.67 5.78 3.96
C PHE A 223 -5.66 4.94 3.18
N ASP A 224 -5.40 5.31 1.93
CA ASP A 224 -4.36 4.70 1.09
C ASP A 224 -3.02 5.44 1.30
N GLU A 225 -1.92 4.78 0.95
CA GLU A 225 -0.56 5.33 1.07
C GLU A 225 -0.14 5.79 2.49
N ILE A 226 -0.55 5.05 3.54
CA ILE A 226 -0.31 5.45 4.95
C ILE A 226 1.18 5.56 5.31
N GLN A 227 2.07 4.94 4.54
CA GLN A 227 3.52 5.11 4.67
C GLN A 227 3.96 6.56 4.50
N ASN A 228 3.18 7.41 3.83
CA ASN A 228 3.52 8.82 3.64
C ASN A 228 3.59 9.59 4.96
N ILE A 229 2.89 9.11 5.99
CA ILE A 229 2.98 9.63 7.37
C ILE A 229 4.40 9.44 7.93
N CYS A 230 5.17 8.44 7.46
CA CYS A 230 6.56 8.24 7.87
C CYS A 230 7.50 9.36 7.40
N PHE A 231 7.09 10.23 6.48
CA PHE A 231 7.86 11.40 6.05
C PHE A 231 7.47 12.69 6.77
N ALA A 232 6.28 12.74 7.36
CA ALA A 232 5.81 13.90 8.12
C ALA A 232 6.65 14.17 9.37
N SER A 233 6.65 15.41 9.87
CA SER A 233 7.33 15.76 11.13
C SER A 233 6.75 14.99 12.33
N PRO A 234 7.52 14.72 13.40
CA PRO A 234 7.01 13.98 14.57
C PRO A 234 5.76 14.60 15.20
N ASN A 235 5.67 15.93 15.22
CA ASN A 235 4.47 16.63 15.73
C ASN A 235 3.28 16.37 14.81
N GLU A 236 3.49 16.40 13.49
CA GLU A 236 2.42 16.17 12.53
C GLU A 236 1.91 14.73 12.58
N ARG A 237 2.80 13.74 12.70
CA ARG A 237 2.41 12.34 12.91
C ARG A 237 1.47 12.19 14.11
N LYS A 238 1.79 12.84 15.23
CA LYS A 238 0.93 12.82 16.44
C LYS A 238 -0.45 13.42 16.16
N GLN A 239 -0.55 14.47 15.36
CA GLN A 239 -1.84 15.06 14.98
C GLN A 239 -2.64 14.13 14.06
N ILE A 240 -1.99 13.47 13.10
CA ILE A 240 -2.64 12.48 12.22
C ILE A 240 -3.16 11.29 13.02
N PHE A 241 -2.36 10.78 13.97
CA PHE A 241 -2.82 9.74 14.89
C PHE A 241 -3.99 10.20 15.78
N THR A 242 -3.98 11.47 16.19
CA THR A 242 -5.10 12.06 16.94
C THR A 242 -6.35 12.12 16.07
N LEU A 243 -6.24 12.44 14.79
CA LEU A 243 -7.35 12.39 13.84
C LEU A 243 -7.91 10.97 13.72
N PHE A 244 -7.08 9.95 13.52
CA PHE A 244 -7.54 8.55 13.48
C PHE A 244 -8.23 8.09 14.76
N ASP A 245 -7.69 8.49 15.91
CA ASP A 245 -8.26 8.20 17.23
C ASP A 245 -9.64 8.87 17.40
N GLN A 246 -9.78 10.12 16.98
CA GLN A 246 -11.06 10.84 17.05
C GLN A 246 -12.10 10.30 16.05
N LEU A 247 -11.69 9.89 14.85
CA LEU A 247 -12.60 9.25 13.89
C LEU A 247 -13.22 7.98 14.48
N THR A 248 -12.40 7.14 15.10
CA THR A 248 -12.84 5.83 15.60
C THR A 248 -13.56 5.89 16.95
N GLN A 249 -13.18 6.82 17.84
CA GLN A 249 -13.70 6.89 19.22
C GLN A 249 -14.77 7.96 19.43
N VAL A 250 -14.74 9.05 18.65
CA VAL A 250 -15.70 10.15 18.76
C VAL A 250 -16.72 10.07 17.64
N ALA A 251 -16.28 9.96 16.38
CA ALA A 251 -17.18 9.83 15.24
C ALA A 251 -17.70 8.38 15.03
N HIS A 252 -17.19 7.40 15.77
CA HIS A 252 -17.52 5.97 15.61
C HIS A 252 -17.46 5.51 14.14
N VAL A 253 -16.53 6.09 13.36
CA VAL A 253 -16.31 5.74 11.96
C VAL A 253 -15.18 4.73 11.88
N PRO A 254 -15.44 3.52 11.36
CA PRO A 254 -14.38 2.57 11.04
C PRO A 254 -13.36 3.14 10.07
N THR A 255 -12.13 2.68 10.20
CA THR A 255 -11.05 3.11 9.30
C THR A 255 -10.28 1.93 8.74
N VAL A 256 -9.96 1.99 7.45
CA VAL A 256 -9.10 1.02 6.76
C VAL A 256 -7.85 1.76 6.35
N LYS A 257 -6.67 1.20 6.64
CA LYS A 257 -5.38 1.85 6.43
C LYS A 257 -4.52 0.97 5.55
N ILE A 258 -4.30 1.39 4.30
CA ILE A 258 -3.58 0.65 3.27
C ILE A 258 -2.22 1.31 3.05
N GLY A 259 -1.16 0.52 3.01
CA GLY A 259 0.17 1.05 2.71
C GLY A 259 1.25 0.00 2.57
N THR A 260 2.50 0.44 2.43
CA THR A 260 3.65 -0.47 2.35
C THR A 260 4.08 -0.97 3.73
N SER A 261 4.92 -2.02 3.79
CA SER A 261 5.42 -2.53 5.08
C SER A 261 6.23 -1.49 5.85
N LYS A 262 6.78 -0.46 5.19
CA LYS A 262 7.32 0.77 5.80
C LYS A 262 6.37 1.44 6.80
N ALA A 263 5.07 1.34 6.61
CA ALA A 263 4.08 1.85 7.56
C ALA A 263 4.04 1.06 8.89
N ASN A 264 4.69 -0.09 8.98
CA ASN A 264 4.90 -0.82 10.25
C ASN A 264 5.81 -0.04 11.21
N ARG A 265 6.71 0.82 10.69
CA ARG A 265 7.54 1.74 11.50
C ARG A 265 6.72 2.75 12.30
N LEU A 266 5.47 3.00 11.91
CA LEU A 266 4.55 3.88 12.64
C LEU A 266 4.07 3.26 13.97
N SER A 267 4.07 1.93 14.08
CA SER A 267 3.67 1.17 15.27
C SER A 267 4.83 0.87 16.23
N GLU A 268 6.07 0.85 15.75
CA GLU A 268 7.26 0.40 16.52
C GLU A 268 7.58 1.26 17.75
N LYS A 269 7.20 2.55 17.75
CA LYS A 269 7.63 3.49 18.80
C LYS A 269 6.69 3.57 20.01
N GLU A 270 5.41 3.22 19.87
CA GLU A 270 4.43 3.27 20.98
C GLU A 270 3.31 2.26 20.75
N PHE A 271 3.03 1.40 21.74
CA PHE A 271 1.93 0.41 21.71
C PHE A 271 0.56 1.06 21.42
N THR A 272 0.36 2.29 21.88
CA THR A 272 -0.84 3.10 21.61
C THR A 272 -1.04 3.35 20.11
N ASN A 273 0.04 3.52 19.33
CA ASN A 273 -0.03 3.75 17.89
C ASN A 273 -0.38 2.47 17.13
N ALA A 274 0.09 1.30 17.59
CA ALA A 274 -0.32 0.01 17.02
C ALA A 274 -1.84 -0.19 17.09
N ARG A 275 -2.46 0.08 18.24
CA ARG A 275 -3.92 0.00 18.41
C ARG A 275 -4.68 0.97 17.49
N ARG A 276 -4.14 2.17 17.26
CA ARG A 276 -4.76 3.18 16.38
C ARG A 276 -4.67 2.82 14.90
N LEU A 277 -3.71 2.00 14.51
CA LEU A 277 -3.56 1.55 13.12
C LEU A 277 -4.58 0.48 12.75
N GLY A 278 -4.88 -0.45 13.66
CA GLY A 278 -5.88 -1.50 13.46
C GLY A 278 -5.29 -2.91 13.50
N ILE A 279 -6.12 -3.93 13.24
CA ILE A 279 -5.68 -5.33 13.13
C ILE A 279 -4.76 -5.46 11.90
N PRO A 280 -3.52 -5.98 12.06
CA PRO A 280 -2.58 -6.05 10.96
C PRO A 280 -2.85 -7.24 10.04
N HIS A 281 -2.94 -6.97 8.75
CA HIS A 281 -2.82 -7.94 7.67
C HIS A 281 -1.59 -7.54 6.86
N GLU A 282 -0.56 -8.39 6.87
CA GLU A 282 0.70 -8.13 6.16
C GLU A 282 0.84 -9.03 4.93
N TRP A 283 0.88 -8.41 3.76
CA TRP A 283 1.06 -9.10 2.48
C TRP A 283 2.51 -9.08 2.04
N VAL A 284 3.22 -10.17 2.33
CA VAL A 284 4.58 -10.42 1.84
C VAL A 284 4.57 -11.05 0.46
N ASN A 285 5.75 -11.17 -0.17
CA ASN A 285 5.88 -11.83 -1.46
C ASN A 285 5.39 -13.29 -1.41
N PHE A 286 4.84 -13.76 -2.53
CA PHE A 286 4.41 -15.15 -2.61
C PHE A 286 5.61 -16.10 -2.56
N SER A 287 5.42 -17.24 -1.90
CA SER A 287 6.38 -18.33 -2.01
C SER A 287 6.28 -18.97 -3.39
N LYS A 288 7.39 -19.54 -3.87
CA LYS A 288 7.40 -20.26 -5.15
C LYS A 288 6.38 -21.40 -5.23
N LEU A 289 6.09 -22.05 -4.11
CA LEU A 289 5.19 -23.19 -4.05
C LEU A 289 3.72 -22.79 -3.83
N ASP A 290 3.47 -21.50 -3.65
CA ASP A 290 2.14 -20.96 -3.44
C ASP A 290 1.24 -21.22 -4.66
N ILE A 291 0.00 -21.63 -4.40
CA ILE A 291 -0.97 -21.96 -5.44
C ILE A 291 -1.39 -20.69 -6.17
N ASP A 292 -1.61 -19.58 -5.44
CA ASP A 292 -1.97 -18.30 -6.03
C ASP A 292 -0.86 -17.77 -6.93
N TRP A 293 0.40 -17.96 -6.52
CA TRP A 293 1.55 -17.59 -7.34
C TRP A 293 1.64 -18.39 -8.62
N LYS A 294 1.42 -19.70 -8.55
CA LYS A 294 1.41 -20.55 -9.74
C LYS A 294 0.34 -20.13 -10.72
N SER A 295 -0.88 -19.87 -10.25
CA SER A 295 -1.97 -19.36 -11.08
C SER A 295 -1.63 -18.01 -11.72
N LEU A 296 -1.00 -17.10 -10.98
CA LEU A 296 -0.50 -15.83 -11.53
C LEU A 296 0.56 -16.04 -12.62
N VAL A 297 1.51 -16.95 -12.40
CA VAL A 297 2.57 -17.27 -13.38
C VAL A 297 1.98 -17.91 -14.63
N GLU A 298 1.08 -18.88 -14.49
CA GLU A 298 0.39 -19.53 -15.62
C GLU A 298 -0.37 -18.50 -16.45
N TYR A 299 -1.22 -17.70 -15.80
CA TYR A 299 -1.96 -16.62 -16.46
C TYR A 299 -1.04 -15.62 -17.17
N ALA A 300 0.04 -15.17 -16.50
CA ALA A 300 0.98 -14.24 -17.09
C ALA A 300 1.70 -14.86 -18.30
N TRP A 301 2.06 -16.14 -18.19
CA TRP A 301 2.80 -16.88 -19.21
C TRP A 301 1.98 -17.12 -20.49
N ASP A 302 0.68 -17.32 -20.34
CA ASP A 302 -0.23 -17.50 -21.48
C ASP A 302 -0.33 -16.23 -22.34
N TYR A 303 0.02 -15.06 -21.79
CA TYR A 303 0.03 -13.80 -22.52
C TYR A 303 1.30 -13.59 -23.37
N GLN A 304 1.52 -14.48 -24.34
CA GLN A 304 2.58 -14.41 -25.35
C GLN A 304 2.04 -13.84 -26.67
N LEU A 305 2.51 -12.67 -27.07
CA LEU A 305 2.09 -11.98 -28.30
C LEU A 305 3.02 -12.28 -29.47
N LEU A 306 3.56 -13.50 -29.53
CA LEU A 306 4.59 -13.91 -30.48
C LEU A 306 4.09 -15.01 -31.44
N PRO A 307 4.72 -15.16 -32.62
CA PRO A 307 4.32 -16.18 -33.59
C PRO A 307 4.41 -17.61 -33.07
N GLU A 308 5.39 -17.91 -32.21
CA GLU A 308 5.59 -19.23 -31.63
C GLU A 308 5.30 -19.22 -30.13
N PHE A 309 4.28 -19.98 -29.71
CA PHE A 309 3.96 -20.18 -28.32
C PHE A 309 4.87 -21.22 -27.67
N ILE A 310 5.50 -20.86 -26.55
CA ILE A 310 6.30 -21.77 -25.74
C ILE A 310 5.52 -22.16 -24.49
N LYS A 311 5.42 -23.47 -24.23
CA LYS A 311 4.83 -23.99 -23.00
C LYS A 311 5.71 -23.67 -21.80
N LEU A 312 5.08 -23.32 -20.68
CA LEU A 312 5.77 -23.10 -19.43
C LEU A 312 6.44 -24.41 -18.98
N THR A 313 7.76 -24.37 -18.78
CA THR A 313 8.53 -25.51 -18.24
C THR A 313 8.95 -25.21 -16.80
N PRO A 314 9.21 -26.23 -15.97
CA PRO A 314 9.72 -26.02 -14.60
C PRO A 314 11.01 -25.19 -14.55
N ALA A 315 11.86 -25.30 -15.57
CA ALA A 315 13.08 -24.50 -15.66
C ALA A 315 12.78 -23.01 -15.87
N LEU A 316 11.80 -22.68 -16.71
CA LEU A 316 11.36 -21.31 -16.96
C LEU A 316 10.61 -20.75 -15.75
N GLU A 317 9.74 -21.53 -15.10
CA GLU A 317 9.07 -21.15 -13.86
C GLU A 317 10.09 -20.79 -12.75
N ASN A 318 11.13 -21.62 -12.58
CA ASN A 318 12.22 -21.35 -11.65
C ASN A 318 12.95 -20.03 -11.98
N LYS A 319 13.17 -19.78 -13.27
CA LYS A 319 13.82 -18.57 -13.74
C LYS A 319 12.98 -17.34 -13.46
N ILE A 320 11.69 -17.36 -13.81
CA ILE A 320 10.74 -16.28 -13.49
C ILE A 320 10.75 -15.97 -12.00
N TYR A 321 10.65 -17.00 -11.15
CA TYR A 321 10.69 -16.79 -9.70
C TYR A 321 12.01 -16.16 -9.25
N SER A 322 13.15 -16.61 -9.79
CA SER A 322 14.45 -16.00 -9.45
C SER A 322 14.49 -14.50 -9.81
N LEU A 323 13.89 -14.09 -10.92
CA LEU A 323 13.91 -12.71 -11.41
C LEU A 323 12.85 -11.81 -10.74
N THR A 324 11.78 -12.38 -10.20
CA THR A 324 10.62 -11.61 -9.70
C THR A 324 10.39 -11.74 -8.20
N GLN A 325 10.92 -12.80 -7.58
CA GLN A 325 10.80 -13.11 -6.16
C GLN A 325 9.37 -13.19 -5.62
N GLY A 326 8.40 -13.60 -6.45
CA GLY A 326 7.01 -13.72 -5.98
C GLY A 326 6.27 -12.38 -5.87
N ILE A 327 6.74 -11.33 -6.56
CA ILE A 327 6.07 -10.02 -6.63
C ILE A 327 5.26 -9.95 -7.93
N PRO A 328 3.91 -9.87 -7.88
CA PRO A 328 3.05 -9.80 -9.06
C PRO A 328 3.39 -8.68 -10.05
N TYR A 329 3.68 -7.47 -9.56
CA TYR A 329 4.10 -6.37 -10.42
C TYR A 329 5.35 -6.72 -11.23
N CYS A 330 6.37 -7.33 -10.60
CA CYS A 330 7.59 -7.75 -11.27
C CYS A 330 7.32 -8.85 -12.31
N LEU A 331 6.38 -9.77 -12.03
CA LEU A 331 5.96 -10.81 -12.97
C LEU A 331 5.34 -10.22 -14.22
N PHE A 332 4.26 -9.44 -14.07
CA PHE A 332 3.56 -8.87 -15.22
C PHE A 332 4.46 -7.90 -16.00
N PHE A 333 5.30 -7.12 -15.31
CA PHE A 333 6.27 -6.26 -15.96
C PHE A 333 7.33 -7.06 -16.74
N LEU A 334 7.80 -8.19 -16.21
CA LEU A 334 8.72 -9.06 -16.95
C LEU A 334 8.10 -9.56 -18.25
N ILE A 335 6.85 -10.04 -18.21
CA ILE A 335 6.14 -10.54 -19.40
C ILE A 335 5.84 -9.42 -20.40
N GLU A 336 5.34 -8.26 -19.93
CA GLU A 336 5.12 -7.08 -20.78
C GLU A 336 6.40 -6.70 -21.53
N GLN A 337 7.51 -6.53 -20.81
CA GLN A 337 8.77 -6.08 -21.39
C GLN A 337 9.39 -7.14 -22.31
N THR A 338 9.20 -8.42 -22.01
CA THR A 338 9.65 -9.52 -22.85
C THR A 338 8.91 -9.55 -24.18
N ASN A 339 7.57 -9.45 -24.15
CA ASN A 339 6.77 -9.31 -25.37
C ASN A 339 7.27 -8.15 -26.21
N LYS A 340 7.38 -6.94 -25.63
CA LYS A 340 7.84 -5.74 -26.35
C LYS A 340 9.21 -5.92 -26.99
N HIS A 341 10.15 -6.54 -26.29
CA HIS A 341 11.49 -6.75 -26.82
C HIS A 341 11.52 -7.78 -27.94
N CYS A 342 10.86 -8.94 -27.76
CA CYS A 342 10.78 -9.95 -28.81
C CYS A 342 10.08 -9.43 -30.06
N ILE A 343 9.01 -8.62 -29.90
CA ILE A 343 8.31 -7.97 -31.01
C ILE A 343 9.24 -7.02 -31.78
N ARG A 344 9.99 -6.15 -31.08
CA ARG A 344 10.93 -5.19 -31.70
C ARG A 344 12.07 -5.86 -32.44
N ASP A 345 12.63 -6.91 -31.84
CA ASP A 345 13.83 -7.59 -32.34
C ASP A 345 13.46 -8.77 -33.27
N CYS A 346 12.17 -8.93 -33.60
CA CYS A 346 11.64 -9.99 -34.44
C CYS A 346 12.02 -11.41 -33.96
N LEU A 347 12.07 -11.60 -32.64
CA LEU A 347 12.33 -12.90 -32.03
C LEU A 347 11.05 -13.75 -32.05
N PRO A 348 11.12 -15.03 -32.44
CA PRO A 348 9.93 -15.85 -32.67
C PRO A 348 9.22 -16.26 -31.38
N CYS A 349 9.94 -16.36 -30.26
CA CYS A 349 9.43 -16.84 -28.98
C CYS A 349 10.22 -16.30 -27.78
N PHE A 350 9.69 -16.55 -26.57
CA PHE A 350 10.40 -16.29 -25.32
C PHE A 350 11.57 -17.26 -25.11
N SER A 351 12.66 -16.76 -24.53
CA SER A 351 13.81 -17.58 -24.15
C SER A 351 14.37 -17.17 -22.79
N GLY A 352 15.13 -18.08 -22.17
CA GLY A 352 15.83 -17.77 -20.94
C GLY A 352 16.80 -16.60 -21.09
N GLU A 353 17.52 -16.51 -22.21
CA GLU A 353 18.50 -15.44 -22.47
C GLU A 353 17.82 -14.08 -22.58
N VAL A 354 16.64 -14.04 -23.22
CA VAL A 354 15.83 -12.82 -23.29
C VAL A 354 15.44 -12.34 -21.89
N PHE A 355 15.01 -13.24 -21.00
CA PHE A 355 14.66 -12.82 -19.64
C PHE A 355 15.83 -12.23 -18.86
N ASP A 356 17.04 -12.79 -19.00
CA ASP A 356 18.23 -12.21 -18.38
C ASP A 356 18.50 -10.80 -18.93
N HIS A 357 18.40 -10.63 -20.25
CA HIS A 357 18.56 -9.34 -20.89
C HIS A 357 17.53 -8.30 -20.41
N ILE A 358 16.26 -8.69 -20.28
CA ILE A 358 15.19 -7.82 -19.77
C ILE A 358 15.41 -7.47 -18.31
N PHE A 359 15.81 -8.44 -17.48
CA PHE A 359 16.12 -8.16 -16.09
C PHE A 359 17.31 -7.21 -15.93
N ASP A 360 18.35 -7.36 -16.75
CA ASP A 360 19.51 -6.48 -16.68
C ASP A 360 19.24 -5.07 -17.20
N SER A 361 18.42 -4.94 -18.25
CA SER A 361 18.14 -3.65 -18.90
C SER A 361 16.95 -2.91 -18.29
N LYS A 362 15.79 -3.57 -18.15
CA LYS A 362 14.51 -2.95 -17.77
C LYS A 362 14.27 -2.91 -16.27
N PHE A 363 14.83 -3.86 -15.52
CA PHE A 363 14.74 -3.86 -14.06
C PHE A 363 15.86 -3.07 -13.38
N SER A 364 16.68 -2.30 -14.10
CA SER A 364 17.84 -1.60 -13.54
C SER A 364 17.58 -0.85 -12.22
N ILE A 365 16.41 -0.21 -12.07
CA ILE A 365 15.99 0.50 -10.85
C ILE A 365 15.52 -0.47 -9.75
N MET A 366 14.76 -1.51 -10.09
CA MET A 366 14.17 -2.46 -9.13
C MET A 366 15.11 -3.62 -8.76
N LYS A 367 16.12 -3.88 -9.59
CA LYS A 367 17.04 -5.01 -9.48
C LYS A 367 17.75 -5.05 -8.13
N PRO A 368 18.27 -3.94 -7.56
CA PRO A 368 18.82 -3.95 -6.21
C PRO A 368 17.80 -4.41 -5.16
N ALA A 369 16.55 -3.95 -5.26
CA ALA A 369 15.49 -4.34 -4.33
C ALA A 369 15.19 -5.83 -4.42
N ILE A 370 15.02 -6.35 -5.65
CA ILE A 370 14.74 -7.77 -5.89
C ILE A 370 15.90 -8.66 -5.39
N ILE A 371 17.15 -8.22 -5.58
CA ILE A 371 18.32 -8.92 -5.03
C ILE A 371 18.31 -8.88 -3.51
N ALA A 372 18.00 -7.74 -2.89
CA ALA A 372 17.86 -7.64 -1.44
C ALA A 372 16.80 -8.63 -0.91
N LEU A 373 15.67 -8.74 -1.61
CA LEU A 373 14.61 -9.68 -1.28
C LEU A 373 15.05 -11.15 -1.38
N ARG A 374 15.85 -11.53 -2.40
CA ARG A 374 16.46 -12.88 -2.51
C ARG A 374 17.28 -13.26 -1.28
N HIS A 375 17.94 -12.28 -0.67
CA HIS A 375 18.76 -12.46 0.52
C HIS A 375 17.98 -12.27 1.83
N GLY A 376 16.65 -12.18 1.78
CA GLY A 376 15.79 -12.00 2.95
C GLY A 376 15.92 -10.63 3.62
N LYS A 377 16.41 -9.61 2.90
CA LYS A 377 16.59 -8.25 3.41
C LYS A 377 15.34 -7.40 3.10
N PHE A 378 14.26 -7.69 3.83
CA PHE A 378 12.94 -7.07 3.62
C PHE A 378 12.93 -5.55 3.81
N ASP A 379 13.60 -5.04 4.85
CA ASP A 379 13.68 -3.60 5.11
C ASP A 379 14.37 -2.84 3.97
N ALA A 380 15.44 -3.43 3.42
CA ALA A 380 16.18 -2.85 2.31
C ALA A 380 15.35 -2.85 1.03
N PHE A 381 14.62 -3.94 0.75
CA PHE A 381 13.67 -4.00 -0.37
C PHE A 381 12.64 -2.86 -0.29
N ASP A 382 12.03 -2.69 0.88
CA ASP A 382 10.96 -1.70 1.06
C ASP A 382 11.48 -0.25 0.97
N ASP A 383 12.68 0.03 1.48
CA ASP A 383 13.28 1.35 1.32
C ASP A 383 13.68 1.62 -0.14
N LEU A 384 14.26 0.64 -0.85
CA LEU A 384 14.62 0.76 -2.27
C LEU A 384 13.41 0.99 -3.18
N MET A 385 12.29 0.32 -2.92
CA MET A 385 11.08 0.44 -3.74
C MET A 385 10.27 1.71 -3.48
N ASN A 386 10.39 2.31 -2.29
CA ASN A 386 9.59 3.48 -1.87
C ASN A 386 10.37 4.80 -1.90
N THR A 387 11.65 4.79 -2.26
CA THR A 387 12.44 6.03 -2.34
C THR A 387 12.04 6.79 -3.60
N ASN A 388 11.10 7.72 -3.46
CA ASN A 388 10.90 8.79 -4.43
C ASN A 388 12.27 9.43 -4.71
N PHE A 389 12.64 9.52 -5.99
CA PHE A 389 13.91 10.01 -6.54
C PHE A 389 14.44 11.36 -5.95
N GLU A 390 13.66 12.08 -5.15
CA GLU A 390 14.07 13.31 -4.46
C GLU A 390 14.92 13.07 -3.20
N LEU A 391 14.66 11.97 -2.47
CA LEU A 391 15.51 11.57 -1.33
C LEU A 391 16.92 11.23 -1.81
N ASP A 392 17.02 10.69 -3.02
CA ASP A 392 18.27 10.32 -3.68
C ASP A 392 19.20 11.53 -3.87
N GLN A 393 18.69 12.75 -4.12
CA GLN A 393 19.55 13.95 -4.18
C GLN A 393 20.10 14.37 -2.80
N LYS A 394 19.28 14.31 -1.75
CA LYS A 394 19.73 14.64 -0.38
C LYS A 394 20.68 13.58 0.15
N VAL A 395 20.39 12.30 -0.06
CA VAL A 395 21.25 11.17 0.31
C VAL A 395 22.55 11.21 -0.49
N LYS A 396 22.53 11.43 -1.81
CA LYS A 396 23.75 11.63 -2.62
C LYS A 396 24.58 12.80 -2.12
N LYS A 397 23.94 13.91 -1.71
CA LYS A 397 24.63 15.08 -1.17
C LYS A 397 25.27 14.79 0.19
N GLU A 398 24.60 14.04 1.06
CA GLU A 398 25.14 13.65 2.37
C GLU A 398 26.23 12.59 2.26
N VAL A 399 26.07 11.54 1.45
CA VAL A 399 27.12 10.57 1.15
C VAL A 399 28.36 11.26 0.58
N LYS A 400 28.17 12.20 -0.36
CA LYS A 400 29.27 12.99 -0.93
C LYS A 400 29.96 13.90 0.09
N LYS A 401 29.22 14.50 1.02
CA LYS A 401 29.81 15.28 2.12
C LYS A 401 30.59 14.39 3.08
N LEU A 402 30.03 13.27 3.51
CA LEU A 402 30.67 12.32 4.43
C LEU A 402 31.98 11.78 3.83
N LEU A 403 31.95 11.37 2.55
CA LEU A 403 33.15 10.91 1.84
C LEU A 403 34.18 12.03 1.65
N LYS A 404 33.75 13.28 1.42
CA LYS A 404 34.65 14.43 1.35
C LYS A 404 35.32 14.73 2.70
N ILE A 405 34.56 14.73 3.78
CA ILE A 405 35.09 14.94 5.15
C ILE A 405 36.07 13.81 5.49
N ALA A 406 35.73 12.56 5.16
CA ALA A 406 36.60 11.41 5.38
C ALA A 406 37.92 11.51 4.60
N ALA A 407 37.88 11.97 3.35
CA ALA A 407 39.07 12.19 2.54
C ALA A 407 39.97 13.32 3.08
N GLU A 408 39.38 14.39 3.62
CA GLU A 408 40.10 15.55 4.18
C GLU A 408 40.76 15.23 5.52
N HIS A 409 40.07 14.51 6.41
CA HIS A 409 40.48 14.35 7.80
C HIS A 409 41.16 13.00 8.10
N ARG A 410 41.13 12.03 7.18
CA ARG A 410 41.78 10.71 7.30
C ARG A 410 41.52 10.04 8.66
N PHE A 411 40.25 9.92 9.03
CA PHE A 411 39.81 9.30 10.28
C PHE A 411 40.35 7.88 10.44
N LYS A 412 40.56 7.46 11.70
CA LYS A 412 41.06 6.12 12.07
C LYS A 412 40.21 5.53 13.18
N GLY A 413 40.27 4.20 13.36
CA GLY A 413 39.63 3.54 14.49
C GLY A 413 38.09 3.63 14.48
N GLN A 414 37.50 3.92 15.64
CA GLN A 414 36.04 3.96 15.83
C GLN A 414 35.34 5.03 14.98
N GLU A 415 36.01 6.14 14.67
CA GLU A 415 35.47 7.21 13.84
C GLU A 415 35.38 6.81 12.37
N ALA A 416 36.40 6.10 11.86
CA ALA A 416 36.38 5.52 10.52
C ALA A 416 35.27 4.46 10.38
N LYS A 417 35.07 3.66 11.42
CA LYS A 417 33.98 2.67 11.49
C LYS A 417 32.59 3.32 11.44
N ALA A 418 32.36 4.36 12.25
CA ALA A 418 31.07 5.05 12.27
C ALA A 418 30.72 5.70 10.91
N ILE A 419 31.73 6.26 10.23
CA ILE A 419 31.53 6.86 8.90
C ILE A 419 31.30 5.77 7.85
N TYR A 420 32.07 4.68 7.88
CA TYR A 420 31.88 3.57 6.95
C TYR A 420 30.50 2.93 7.09
N GLU A 421 30.05 2.61 8.32
CA GLU A 421 28.72 2.02 8.54
C GLU A 421 27.56 2.94 8.09
N GLN A 422 27.77 4.26 8.12
CA GLN A 422 26.80 5.21 7.58
C GLN A 422 26.83 5.26 6.06
N VAL A 423 28.01 5.18 5.43
CA VAL A 423 28.16 5.22 3.97
C VAL A 423 27.76 3.89 3.32
N GLU A 424 28.13 2.76 3.94
CA GLU A 424 27.87 1.39 3.47
C GLU A 424 26.38 1.13 3.21
N ARG A 425 25.52 1.66 4.08
CA ARG A 425 24.06 1.58 3.94
C ARG A 425 23.54 2.13 2.62
N TYR A 426 24.30 3.03 1.97
CA TYR A 426 23.91 3.71 0.74
C TYR A 426 24.80 3.34 -0.46
N LEU A 427 25.86 2.55 -0.27
CA LEU A 427 26.74 2.09 -1.36
C LEU A 427 26.04 1.29 -2.46
N PRO A 428 25.02 0.45 -2.18
CA PRO A 428 24.30 -0.29 -3.23
C PRO A 428 23.58 0.62 -4.24
N GLU A 429 23.25 1.84 -3.84
CA GLU A 429 22.49 2.82 -4.63
C GLU A 429 23.36 3.96 -5.18
N TYR A 430 24.58 4.14 -4.65
CA TYR A 430 25.46 5.26 -4.98
C TYR A 430 26.60 4.85 -5.93
N LYS A 431 26.60 5.37 -7.16
CA LYS A 431 27.72 5.19 -8.10
C LYS A 431 28.90 6.07 -7.69
N LEU A 432 29.88 5.47 -7.01
CA LEU A 432 31.10 6.12 -6.55
C LEU A 432 31.96 6.60 -7.73
N THR A 433 32.60 7.75 -7.58
CA THR A 433 33.71 8.17 -8.44
C THR A 433 35.00 7.44 -8.04
N LYS A 434 36.00 7.40 -8.94
CA LYS A 434 37.31 6.76 -8.67
C LYS A 434 37.99 7.27 -7.37
N LYS A 435 37.77 8.52 -6.99
CA LYS A 435 38.31 9.11 -5.74
C LYS A 435 37.53 8.66 -4.51
N GLU A 436 36.21 8.53 -4.63
CA GLU A 436 35.33 8.05 -3.56
C GLU A 436 35.53 6.55 -3.31
N GLU A 437 35.69 5.73 -4.36
CA GLU A 437 36.06 4.31 -4.23
C GLU A 437 37.38 4.12 -3.46
N GLN A 438 38.39 4.95 -3.74
CA GLN A 438 39.65 4.92 -2.99
C GLN A 438 39.44 5.25 -1.51
N THR A 439 38.56 6.21 -1.21
CA THR A 439 38.26 6.63 0.16
C THR A 439 37.53 5.52 0.92
N VAL A 440 36.55 4.88 0.28
CA VAL A 440 35.83 3.72 0.84
C VAL A 440 36.79 2.55 1.12
N LYS A 441 37.67 2.22 0.16
CA LYS A 441 38.70 1.17 0.36
C LYS A 441 39.67 1.48 1.51
N ILE A 442 39.99 2.75 1.75
CA ILE A 442 40.82 3.16 2.89
C ILE A 442 40.07 2.92 4.21
N LEU A 443 38.79 3.29 4.27
CA LEU A 443 37.94 3.05 5.45
C LEU A 443 37.77 1.55 5.74
N GLU A 444 37.59 0.72 4.71
CA GLU A 444 37.55 -0.76 4.81
C GLU A 444 38.85 -1.34 5.35
N LYS A 445 40.00 -0.82 4.88
CA LYS A 445 41.31 -1.28 5.33
C LYS A 445 41.58 -0.92 6.78
N GLU A 446 41.16 0.26 7.24
CA GLU A 446 41.25 0.68 8.64
C GLU A 446 40.35 -0.17 9.54
N LEU A 447 39.21 -0.65 9.05
CA LEU A 447 38.37 -1.63 9.75
C LEU A 447 39.05 -2.98 9.92
N ALA A 448 39.66 -3.51 8.85
CA ALA A 448 40.38 -4.78 8.87
C ALA A 448 41.65 -4.74 9.75
N MET A 449 42.31 -3.58 9.86
CA MET A 449 43.46 -3.41 10.75
C MET A 449 43.07 -3.43 12.23
N ASN A 450 41.88 -2.92 12.58
CA ASN A 450 41.41 -2.92 13.99
C ASN A 450 40.82 -4.25 14.46
N SER A 451 40.41 -5.15 13.56
CA SER A 451 40.03 -6.53 13.93
C SER A 451 41.24 -7.45 14.15
N SER A 452 42.46 -7.00 13.80
CA SER A 452 43.69 -7.81 13.82
C SER A 452 44.53 -7.65 15.10
N THR A 453 44.05 -6.91 16.10
CA THR A 453 44.69 -6.81 17.42
C THR A 453 43.85 -7.49 18.50
N MET A 454 43.81 -8.82 18.47
CA MET A 454 43.59 -9.60 19.69
C MET A 454 44.96 -10.13 20.14
N PRO A 455 45.41 -9.85 21.37
CA PRO A 455 46.62 -10.47 21.89
C PRO A 455 46.36 -11.96 22.09
N ILE A 456 47.06 -12.78 21.31
CA ILE A 456 47.16 -14.22 21.53
C ILE A 456 47.99 -14.41 22.80
N ASP A 457 47.45 -15.07 23.83
CA ASP A 457 48.26 -15.48 24.97
C ASP A 457 49.20 -16.63 24.60
N ASN A 458 50.29 -16.81 25.34
CA ASN A 458 51.33 -17.79 25.03
C ASN A 458 50.88 -19.27 25.18
N LEU A 459 49.58 -19.56 25.27
CA LEU A 459 49.04 -20.91 25.40
C LEU A 459 47.96 -21.27 24.37
N GLY A 460 47.61 -20.38 23.43
CA GLY A 460 46.96 -20.75 22.17
C GLY A 460 45.49 -21.17 22.25
N TYR A 461 44.70 -20.57 23.15
CA TYR A 461 43.24 -20.71 23.14
C TYR A 461 42.54 -19.36 22.91
N GLU A 462 41.54 -19.35 22.02
CA GLU A 462 40.67 -18.19 21.77
C GLU A 462 39.68 -18.01 22.95
N GLY A 463 39.81 -16.89 23.67
CA GLY A 463 38.90 -16.54 24.77
C GLY A 463 37.55 -16.01 24.26
N ILE A 464 36.46 -16.56 24.79
CA ILE A 464 35.07 -16.10 24.58
C ILE A 464 34.82 -14.83 25.40
N PRO A 465 34.14 -13.79 24.87
CA PRO A 465 33.89 -12.55 25.61
C PRO A 465 32.81 -12.70 26.69
N LEU A 466 33.05 -12.08 27.84
CA LEU A 466 32.07 -11.80 28.91
C LEU A 466 31.10 -10.67 28.49
#